data_AF-A0A496QKX3-F1
#
_entry.id   AF-A0A496QKX3-F1
#
_cell.length_a   1.000
_cell.length_b   1.000
_cell.length_c   1.000
_cell.angle_alpha   90.00
_cell.angle_beta   90.00
_cell.angle_gamma   90.00
#
_symmetry.space_group_name_H-M   'P 1'
#
loop_
_entity.id
_entity.type
_entity.pdbx_description
1 polymer ?
#
loop_
_entity_poly.entity_id
_entity_poly.type
_entity_poly.pdbx_seq_one_letter_code
_entity_poly.pdbx_strand_id
1 'polypeptide(L)' 'HEAAVGRIAQEEIEYLMARGLDEEEATSTIVRGFLDVKINGLPPELNKELQEVVEECHKGM' A
#
# COMPACT_ATOMS: atom_id res chain seq x y z
N HIS A 1 13.26 -0.49 -18.18
CA HIS A 1 12.04 -1.30 -17.99
C HIS A 1 12.36 -2.29 -16.89
N GLU A 2 11.77 -2.08 -15.72
CA GLU A 2 11.88 -2.97 -14.58
C GLU A 2 10.47 -3.43 -14.23
N ALA A 3 10.28 -4.73 -14.07
CA ALA A 3 9.02 -5.31 -13.63
C ALA A 3 9.35 -6.34 -12.55
N ALA A 4 8.69 -6.24 -11.41
CA ALA A 4 8.79 -7.19 -10.30
C ALA A 4 7.43 -7.84 -10.08
N VAL A 5 7.41 -9.17 -9.95
CA VAL A 5 6.22 -9.96 -9.61
C VAL A 5 6.61 -10.87 -8.45
N GLY A 6 5.89 -10.78 -7.34
CA GLY A 6 6.20 -11.53 -6.13
C GLY A 6 5.01 -11.55 -5.17
N ARG A 7 5.07 -12.46 -4.19
CA ARG A 7 4.14 -12.46 -3.04
C ARG A 7 4.64 -11.47 -1.99
N ILE A 8 3.75 -10.96 -1.16
CA ILE A 8 4.12 -10.15 0.01
C ILE A 8 5.05 -10.99 0.89
N ALA A 9 6.13 -10.38 1.40
CA ALA A 9 7.10 -11.09 2.22
C ALA A 9 6.48 -11.40 3.59
N GLN A 10 6.40 -12.69 3.92
CA GLN A 10 5.80 -13.15 5.18
C GLN A 10 6.52 -12.56 6.41
N GLU A 11 7.84 -12.39 6.32
CA GLU A 11 8.66 -11.78 7.38
C GLU A 11 8.24 -10.33 7.69
N GLU A 12 7.81 -9.57 6.69
CA GLU A 12 7.33 -8.19 6.87
C GLU A 12 5.98 -8.15 7.58
N ILE A 13 5.08 -9.09 7.24
CA ILE A 13 3.79 -9.27 7.92
C ILE A 13 4.03 -9.66 9.38
N GLU A 14 4.86 -10.68 9.63
CA GLU A 14 5.18 -11.15 10.99
C GLU A 14 5.81 -10.05 11.84
N TYR A 15 6.65 -9.21 11.24
CA TYR A 15 7.26 -8.07 11.92
C TYR A 15 6.24 -7.01 12.34
N LEU A 16 5.29 -6.69 11.47
CA LEU A 16 4.19 -5.76 11.77
C LEU A 16 3.25 -6.36 12.82
N MET A 17 2.96 -7.65 12.74
CA MET A 17 2.16 -8.36 13.74
C MET A 17 2.83 -8.38 15.11
N ALA A 18 4.14 -8.58 15.18
CA ALA A 18 4.92 -8.49 16.42
C ALA A 18 4.86 -7.09 17.07
N ARG A 19 4.48 -6.06 16.31
CA ARG A 19 4.23 -4.69 16.80
C ARG A 19 2.78 -4.43 17.19
N GLY A 20 1.91 -5.43 17.12
CA GLY A 20 0.54 -5.37 17.60
C GLY A 20 -0.51 -5.08 16.53
N LEU A 21 -0.15 -5.14 15.24
CA LEU A 21 -1.11 -5.18 14.14
C LEU A 21 -1.65 -6.60 13.99
N ASP A 22 -2.89 -6.76 13.54
CA ASP A 22 -3.33 -8.07 13.04
C ASP A 22 -2.81 -8.32 11.60
N GLU A 23 -3.02 -9.53 11.09
CA GLU A 23 -2.52 -9.93 9.76
C GLU A 23 -3.13 -9.09 8.62
N GLU A 24 -4.40 -8.71 8.76
CA GLU A 24 -5.13 -7.92 7.77
C GLU A 24 -4.62 -6.47 7.77
N GLU A 25 -4.46 -5.88 8.95
CA GLU A 25 -3.90 -4.54 9.15
C GLU A 25 -2.45 -4.47 8.65
N ALA A 26 -1.64 -5.49 8.92
CA ALA A 26 -0.26 -5.58 8.46
C ALA A 26 -0.20 -5.65 6.92
N THR A 27 -1.05 -6.50 6.32
CA THR A 27 -1.15 -6.64 4.86
C THR A 27 -1.60 -5.34 4.20
N SER A 28 -2.66 -4.71 4.72
CA SER A 28 -3.16 -3.42 4.25
C SER A 28 -2.09 -2.33 4.33
N THR A 29 -1.32 -2.31 5.43
CA THR A 29 -0.23 -1.34 5.61
C THR A 29 0.86 -1.49 4.55
N ILE A 30 1.28 -2.71 4.24
CA ILE A 30 2.30 -2.98 3.21
C ILE A 30 1.77 -2.58 1.82
N VAL A 31 0.55 -3.00 1.48
CA VAL A 31 -0.07 -2.67 0.18
C VAL A 31 -0.22 -1.16 0.01
N ARG A 32 -0.66 -0.43 1.04
CA ARG A 32 -0.77 1.03 1.00
C ARG A 32 0.59 1.70 0.81
N GLY A 33 1.62 1.25 1.53
CA GLY A 33 2.98 1.78 1.37
C GLY A 33 3.57 1.52 -0.02
N PHE A 34 3.22 0.38 -0.64
CA PHE A 34 3.62 0.05 -2.00
C PHE A 34 2.91 0.91 -3.04
N LEU A 35 1.62 1.20 -2.83
CA LEU A 35 0.81 2.05 -3.72
C LEU A 35 1.06 3.56 -3.53
N ASP A 36 1.60 3.98 -2.38
CA ASP A 36 1.98 5.37 -2.10
C ASP A 36 3.26 5.76 -2.87
N VAL A 37 3.09 5.90 -4.19
CA VAL A 37 4.15 6.35 -5.08
C VAL A 37 4.06 7.87 -5.20
N LYS A 38 5.05 8.57 -4.65
CA LYS A 38 5.18 10.02 -4.85
C LYS A 38 5.63 10.30 -6.28
N ILE A 39 4.69 10.73 -7.12
CA ILE A 39 4.95 11.15 -8.49
C ILE A 39 5.42 12.61 -8.47
N ASN A 40 6.73 12.84 -8.67
CA ASN A 40 7.29 14.17 -8.74
C ASN A 40 6.69 14.97 -9.90
N GLY A 41 6.19 16.18 -9.61
CA GLY A 41 5.57 17.07 -10.59
C GLY A 41 4.09 16.81 -10.87
N LEU A 42 3.44 15.88 -10.14
CA LEU A 42 2.01 15.65 -10.26
C LEU A 42 1.21 16.83 -9.64
N PRO A 43 0.24 17.41 -10.36
CA PRO A 43 -0.66 18.42 -9.80
C PRO A 43 -1.39 17.92 -8.54
N PRO A 44 -1.61 18.77 -7.52
CA PRO A 44 -2.26 18.36 -6.28
C PRO A 44 -3.65 17.73 -6.45
N GLU A 45 -4.42 18.17 -7.44
CA GLU A 45 -5.76 17.66 -7.76
C GLU A 45 -5.71 16.19 -8.20
N LEU A 46 -4.79 15.86 -9.12
CA LEU A 46 -4.58 14.49 -9.58
C LEU A 46 -4.01 13.58 -8.48
N ASN A 47 -3.15 14.13 -7.62
CA ASN A 47 -2.66 13.38 -6.47
C ASN A 47 -3.81 13.04 -5.51
N LYS A 48 -4.74 13.98 -5.30
CA LYS A 48 -5.92 13.75 -4.46
C LYS A 48 -6.84 12.67 -5.05
N GLU A 49 -7.14 12.72 -6.34
CA GLU A 49 -7.94 11.68 -7.02
C GLU A 49 -7.27 10.30 -6.92
N LEU A 50 -5.94 10.22 -7.08
CA LEU A 50 -5.19 8.97 -6.91
C LEU A 50 -5.35 8.38 -5.51
N GLN A 51 -5.24 9.22 -4.48
CA GLN A 51 -5.42 8.78 -3.09
C GLN A 51 -6.86 8.31 -2.83
N GLU A 52 -7.87 8.99 -3.37
CA GLU A 52 -9.27 8.58 -3.25
C GLU A 52 -9.51 7.20 -3.90
N VAL A 53 -8.97 6.95 -5.10
CA VAL A 53 -9.09 5.65 -5.78
C VAL A 53 -8.41 4.53 -4.99
N VAL A 54 -7.21 4.79 -4.45
CA VAL A 54 -6.49 3.80 -3.61
C VAL A 54 -7.29 3.47 -2.35
N GLU A 55 -7.92 4.47 -1.74
CA GLU A 55 -8.74 4.28 -0.55
C GLU A 55 -10.06 3.55 -0.83
N GLU A 56 -10.68 3.78 -1.99
CA GLU A 56 -11.85 3.01 -2.45
C GLU A 56 -11.51 1.53 -2.72
N CYS A 57 -10.37 1.25 -3.35
CA CYS A 57 -9.92 -0.13 -3.56
C CYS A 57 -9.75 -0.89 -2.24
N HIS A 58 -9.32 -0.21 -1.17
CA HIS A 58 -9.16 -0.84 0.13
C HIS A 58 -10.51 -1.22 0.77
N LYS A 59 -11.55 -0.38 0.63
CA LYS A 59 -12.88 -0.66 1.21
C LYS A 59 -13.60 -1.85 0.58
N GLY A 60 -13.17 -2.28 -0.60
CA GLY A 60 -13.76 -3.41 -1.34
C GLY A 60 -13.05 -4.75 -1.11
N MET A 61 -11.94 -4.76 -0.37
CA MET A 61 -11.24 -5.97 0.08
C MET A 61 -11.75 -6.39 1.45
#